data_AF-A0A433UUW0-F1
#
_entry.id   AF-A0A433UUW0-F1
#
_cell.length_a   1.000
_cell.length_b   1.000
_cell.length_c   1.000
_cell.angle_alpha   90.00
_cell.angle_beta   90.00
_cell.angle_gamma   90.00
#
_symmetry.space_group_name_H-M   'P 1'
#
loop_
_entity.id
_entity.type
_entity.pdbx_description
1 polymer ?
#
loop_
_entity_poly.entity_id
_entity_poly.type
_entity_poly.pdbx_seq_one_letter_code
_entity_poly.pdbx_strand_id
1 'polypeptide(L)'
;MDGNDKPLVWLHGEIKTPPFSQDARIEVGVLLRRLQQGENLGMPHSRPMPSIGAHCHELRVRDADQNWRIIYRIDDDAILLLKSLIKLLDQHPIM
;
A
#
# COMPACT_ATOMS: atom_id res chain seq x y z
N MET A 1 19.94 9.75 -8.26
CA MET A 1 18.49 9.96 -8.13
C MET A 1 18.01 10.14 -9.54
N ASP A 2 17.59 9.03 -10.15
CA ASP A 2 17.25 9.00 -11.57
C ASP A 2 15.80 9.47 -11.70
N GLY A 3 15.54 10.43 -12.58
CA GLY A 3 14.21 11.05 -12.75
C GLY A 3 13.15 10.14 -13.37
N ASN A 4 13.26 8.82 -13.17
CA ASN A 4 12.40 7.79 -13.76
C ASN A 4 11.55 7.05 -12.71
N ASP A 5 11.65 7.43 -11.44
CA ASP A 5 10.80 6.88 -10.38
C ASP A 5 9.35 7.34 -10.56
N LYS A 6 8.41 6.40 -10.48
CA LYS A 6 6.98 6.73 -10.50
C LYS A 6 6.62 7.58 -9.26
N PRO A 7 6.00 8.75 -9.41
CA PRO A 7 5.49 9.52 -8.27
C PRO A 7 4.48 8.72 -7.44
N LEU A 8 4.51 8.92 -6.12
CA LEU A 8 3.46 8.45 -5.20
C LEU A 8 2.37 9.53 -5.13
N VAL A 9 1.14 9.18 -5.49
CA VAL A 9 0.00 10.10 -5.48
C VAL A 9 -1.06 9.59 -4.49
N TRP A 10 -1.38 10.41 -3.49
CA TRP A 10 -2.42 10.10 -2.50
C TRP A 10 -3.77 10.60 -3.00
N LEU A 11 -4.70 9.69 -3.27
CA LEU A 11 -6.00 10.08 -3.82
C LEU A 11 -6.94 10.69 -2.78
N HIS A 12 -6.85 10.32 -1.50
CA HIS A 12 -7.75 10.81 -0.44
C HIS A 12 -7.05 10.91 0.93
N GLY A 13 -7.24 12.06 1.60
CA GLY A 13 -7.22 12.37 3.05
C GLY A 13 -6.28 11.63 4.02
N GLU A 14 -5.49 12.42 4.75
CA GLU A 14 -4.59 12.09 5.88
C GLU A 14 -4.82 10.75 6.60
N ILE A 15 -3.74 9.97 6.77
CA ILE A 15 -3.71 8.83 7.70
C ILE A 15 -3.81 9.39 9.12
N LYS A 16 -5.01 9.33 9.72
CA LYS A 16 -5.22 9.91 11.04
C LYS A 16 -4.94 8.97 12.20
N THR A 17 -5.13 7.65 12.07
CA THR A 17 -4.83 6.71 13.17
C THR A 17 -5.17 5.26 12.85
N PRO A 18 -4.54 4.28 13.53
CA PRO A 18 -3.39 4.49 14.41
C PRO A 18 -2.13 4.91 13.64
N PRO A 19 -1.14 5.53 14.29
CA PRO A 19 0.14 5.75 13.64
C PRO A 19 0.86 4.40 13.52
N PHE A 20 1.45 4.15 12.37
CA PHE A 20 2.47 3.10 12.22
C PHE A 20 3.51 3.21 13.33
N SER A 21 4.02 2.09 13.85
CA SER A 21 5.28 2.10 14.60
C SER A 21 6.44 2.61 13.75
N GLN A 22 7.59 2.90 14.36
CA GLN A 22 8.76 3.34 13.59
C GLN A 22 9.21 2.30 12.56
N ASP A 23 9.25 1.03 12.96
CA ASP A 23 9.65 -0.07 12.07
C ASP A 23 8.65 -0.24 10.93
N ALA A 24 7.36 -0.18 11.23
CA ALA A 24 6.32 -0.27 10.21
C ALA A 24 6.35 0.92 9.24
N ARG A 25 6.67 2.15 9.70
CA ARG A 25 6.89 3.30 8.80
C ARG A 25 8.07 3.07 7.86
N ILE A 26 9.18 2.52 8.37
CA ILE A 26 10.36 2.23 7.57
C ILE A 26 10.02 1.14 6.54
N GLU A 27 9.36 0.05 6.94
CA GLU A 27 8.97 -1.03 6.04
C GLU A 27 8.05 -0.52 4.93
N VAL A 28 7.01 0.27 5.28
CA VAL A 28 6.15 0.91 4.28
C VAL A 28 6.98 1.78 3.33
N GLY A 29 7.87 2.64 3.85
CA GLY A 29 8.71 3.49 3.03
C GLY A 29 9.59 2.71 2.04
N VAL A 30 10.20 1.61 2.50
CA VAL A 30 11.02 0.73 1.65
C VAL A 30 10.17 0.07 0.57
N LEU A 31 9.01 -0.47 0.92
CA LEU A 31 8.14 -1.14 -0.05
C LEU A 31 7.57 -0.16 -1.09
N LEU A 32 7.16 1.03 -0.65
CA LEU A 32 6.71 2.09 -1.54
C LEU A 32 7.84 2.53 -2.48
N ARG A 33 9.06 2.67 -1.97
CA ARG A 33 10.22 3.02 -2.80
C ARG A 33 10.47 2.02 -3.92
N ARG A 34 10.37 0.72 -3.62
CA ARG A 34 10.51 -0.35 -4.62
C ARG A 34 9.42 -0.28 -5.70
N LEU A 35 8.18 0.03 -5.30
CA LEU A 35 7.08 0.26 -6.26
C LEU A 35 7.37 1.47 -7.17
N GLN A 36 7.88 2.57 -6.61
CA GLN A 36 8.27 3.73 -7.42
C GLN A 36 9.35 3.38 -8.45
N GLN A 37 10.25 2.46 -8.12
CA GLN A 37 11.31 1.96 -9.01
C GLN A 37 10.81 0.93 -10.03
N GLY A 38 9.50 0.64 -10.06
CA GLY A 38 8.88 -0.27 -11.00
C GLY A 38 8.94 -1.74 -10.60
N GLU A 39 9.34 -2.06 -9.36
CA GLU A 39 9.30 -3.43 -8.87
C GLU A 39 7.84 -3.90 -8.66
N ASN A 40 7.55 -5.13 -9.07
CA ASN A 40 6.30 -5.79 -8.72
C ASN A 40 6.44 -6.53 -7.39
N LEU A 41 5.72 -6.07 -6.37
CA LEU A 41 5.68 -6.73 -5.07
C LEU A 41 4.72 -7.92 -5.10
N GLY A 42 5.16 -9.06 -4.57
CA GLY A 42 4.34 -10.25 -4.36
C GLY A 42 4.09 -10.53 -2.88
N MET A 43 3.49 -11.70 -2.60
CA MET A 43 3.28 -12.18 -1.23
C MET A 43 4.62 -12.37 -0.49
N PRO A 44 4.71 -12.10 0.82
CA PRO A 44 3.60 -11.74 1.72
C PRO A 44 3.21 -10.26 1.69
N HIS A 45 4.05 -9.38 1.13
CA HIS A 45 3.90 -7.93 1.21
C HIS A 45 2.83 -7.35 0.31
N SER A 46 2.46 -8.03 -0.77
CA SER A 46 1.48 -7.53 -1.73
C SER A 46 0.57 -8.65 -2.24
N ARG A 47 -0.74 -8.38 -2.22
CA ARG A 47 -1.76 -9.28 -2.76
C ARG A 47 -2.57 -8.57 -3.86
N PRO A 48 -2.70 -9.13 -5.07
CA PRO A 48 -3.59 -8.58 -6.09
C PRO A 48 -5.05 -8.52 -5.60
N MET A 49 -5.78 -7.45 -5.97
CA MET A 49 -7.18 -7.21 -5.65
C MET A 49 -8.04 -7.01 -6.91
N PRO A 50 -8.24 -8.07 -7.73
CA PRO A 50 -8.97 -7.95 -8.99
C PRO A 50 -10.43 -7.52 -8.83
N SER A 51 -11.05 -7.75 -7.66
CA SER A 51 -12.40 -7.29 -7.36
C SER A 51 -12.51 -5.77 -7.17
N ILE A 52 -11.41 -5.07 -6.89
CA ILE A 52 -11.37 -3.61 -6.79
C ILE A 52 -11.08 -2.98 -8.16
N GLY A 53 -10.22 -3.63 -8.95
CA GLY A 53 -9.88 -3.18 -10.30
C GLY A 53 -8.57 -3.81 -10.81
N ALA A 54 -8.29 -3.58 -12.09
CA ALA A 54 -7.02 -3.98 -12.68
C ALA A 54 -5.85 -3.23 -12.03
N HIS A 55 -4.72 -3.92 -11.85
CA HIS A 55 -3.50 -3.37 -11.24
C HIS A 55 -3.67 -2.81 -9.82
N CYS A 56 -4.78 -3.15 -9.14
CA CYS A 56 -5.01 -2.83 -7.74
C CYS A 56 -4.44 -3.95 -6.86
N HIS A 57 -3.74 -3.57 -5.81
CA HIS A 57 -3.08 -4.45 -4.87
C HIS A 57 -3.28 -3.97 -3.43
N GLU A 58 -3.18 -4.90 -2.50
CA GLU A 58 -3.12 -4.66 -1.07
C GLU A 58 -1.67 -4.81 -0.60
N LEU A 59 -1.07 -3.71 -0.15
CA LEU A 59 0.19 -3.71 0.56
C LEU A 59 -0.05 -4.11 2.02
N ARG A 60 0.67 -5.12 2.48
CA ARG A 60 0.53 -5.75 3.79
C ARG A 60 1.79 -5.52 4.59
N VAL A 61 1.66 -4.82 5.71
CA VAL A 61 2.76 -4.58 6.65
C VAL A 61 2.33 -5.05 8.02
N ARG A 62 3.15 -5.92 8.62
CA ARG A 62 2.91 -6.42 9.98
C ARG A 62 3.58 -5.47 10.95
N ASP A 63 2.79 -4.91 11.85
CA ASP A 63 3.25 -4.11 12.97
C ASP A 63 3.05 -4.90 14.26
N ALA A 64 3.55 -4.40 15.39
CA ALA A 64 3.56 -5.11 16.67
C ALA A 64 2.19 -5.71 17.02
N ASP A 65 1.17 -4.85 17.16
CA ASP A 65 -0.18 -5.25 17.57
C ASP A 65 -1.20 -5.22 16.42
N GLN A 66 -0.76 -4.88 15.20
CA GLN A 66 -1.65 -4.52 14.10
C GLN A 66 -1.13 -5.01 12.75
N ASN A 67 -2.04 -5.29 11.82
CA ASN A 67 -1.70 -5.59 10.43
C ASN A 67 -2.24 -4.48 9.53
N TRP A 68 -1.33 -3.69 8.97
CA TRP A 68 -1.65 -2.59 8.07
C TRP A 68 -1.95 -3.11 6.67
N ARG A 69 -3.01 -2.57 6.08
CA ARG A 69 -3.44 -2.84 4.70
C ARG A 69 -3.62 -1.51 3.98
N ILE A 70 -2.75 -1.24 3.00
CA ILE A 70 -2.84 -0.06 2.13
C ILE A 70 -3.22 -0.54 0.73
N ILE A 71 -4.27 0.02 0.15
CA ILE A 71 -4.62 -0.29 -1.23
C ILE A 71 -3.81 0.63 -2.13
N TYR A 72 -3.16 0.07 -3.13
CA TYR A 72 -2.45 0.83 -4.13
C TYR A 72 -2.77 0.34 -5.54
N ARG A 73 -2.59 1.22 -6.52
CA ARG A 73 -2.68 0.90 -7.94
C ARG A 73 -1.39 1.30 -8.64
N ILE A 74 -0.94 0.44 -9.55
CA ILE A 74 0.22 0.70 -10.40
C ILE A 74 -0.31 1.19 -11.75
N ASP A 75 -0.03 2.45 -12.09
CA ASP A 75 -0.22 3.00 -13.43
C ASP A 75 1.14 3.20 -14.10
N ASP A 76 1.15 3.48 -15.41
CA ASP A 76 2.39 3.62 -16.18
C ASP A 76 3.24 4.80 -15.69
N ASP A 77 2.60 5.87 -15.22
CA ASP A 77 3.21 7.14 -14.84
C ASP A 77 3.17 7.42 -13.33
N ALA A 78 2.46 6.63 -12.52
CA ALA A 78 2.34 6.85 -11.07
C ALA A 78 2.01 5.60 -10.27
N ILE A 79 2.28 5.65 -8.96
CA ILE A 79 1.71 4.73 -7.96
C ILE A 79 0.65 5.50 -7.18
N LEU A 80 -0.60 5.07 -7.32
CA LEU A 80 -1.74 5.68 -6.65
C LEU A 80 -1.98 4.97 -5.32
N LEU A 81 -1.97 5.71 -4.22
CA LEU A 81 -2.30 5.21 -2.89
C LEU A 81 -3.76 5.56 -2.57
N LEU A 82 -4.58 4.53 -2.39
CA LEU A 82 -5.93 4.64 -1.85
C LEU A 82 -5.85 4.45 -0.33
N LYS A 83 -6.53 5.36 0.39
CA LYS A 83 -6.53 5.46 1.86
C LYS A 83 -6.52 4.09 2.56
N SER A 84 -5.70 3.99 3.61
CA SER A 84 -5.58 2.81 4.48
C SER A 84 -6.92 2.40 5.09
N LEU A 85 -7.32 1.15 4.87
CA LEU A 85 -8.50 0.56 5.50
C LEU A 85 -8.02 -0.22 6.74
N ILE A 86 -8.07 0.40 7.92
CA ILE A 86 -7.95 -0.36 9.17
C ILE A 86 -9.28 -1.07 9.34
N LYS A 87 -9.33 -2.35 8.97
CA LYS A 87 -10.49 -3.14 9.30
C LYS A 87 -10.34 -3.61 10.75
N LEU A 88 -11.05 -2.93 11.66
CA LEU A 88 -11.55 -3.56 12.88
C LEU A 88 -12.41 -4.75 12.42
N LEU A 89 -11.98 -5.94 12.81
CA LEU A 89 -12.65 -7.24 12.69
C LEU A 89 -12.51 -7.98 11.35
N ASP A 90 -12.15 -9.26 11.53
CA ASP A 90 -12.00 -10.32 10.55
C ASP A 90 -13.05 -10.30 9.43
N GLN A 91 -12.58 -10.64 8.23
CA GLN A 91 -13.36 -11.20 7.12
C GLN A 91 -14.65 -10.46 6.72
N HIS A 92 -14.54 -9.60 5.71
CA HIS A 92 -15.49 -9.61 4.59
C HIS A 92 -14.81 -8.92 3.41
N PRO A 93 -14.68 -9.58 2.24
CA PRO A 93 -14.28 -8.90 1.02
C PRO A 93 -15.34 -7.85 0.68
N ILE A 94 -14.89 -6.66 0.29
CA ILE A 94 -15.77 -5.66 -0.32
C ILE A 94 -16.28 -6.33 -1.59
N MET A 95 -17.55 -6.72 -1.57
CA MET A 95 -18.31 -7.16 -2.74
C MET A 95 -18.81 -5.93 -3.48
#